data_AF-A0ABD2IE48-F1
#
_entry.id   AF-A0ABD2IE48-F1
#
_cell.length_a   1.000
_cell.length_b   1.000
_cell.length_c   1.000
_cell.angle_alpha   90.00
_cell.angle_beta   90.00
_cell.angle_gamma   90.00
#
_symmetry.space_group_name_H-M   'P 1'
#
loop_
_entity.id
_entity.type
_entity.pdbx_description
1 polymer ?
#
loop_
_entity_poly.entity_id
_entity_poly.type
_entity_poly.pdbx_seq_one_letter_code
_entity_poly.pdbx_strand_id
1 'polypeptide(L)'
;MASLNTTAPIDFELFLLFFGGAVELLTNFVGIPLSIANLILVARTSVIHPNMKAILIFQSLFIILRGSCRFVICLFKFFLWDPIGAESMQFFPALLKMYLIGIYARNFVPSVLVIELILATLFVRTYEKNCGHLFTFLWTPFAVRVITFY
;
A
#
# COMPACT_ATOMS: atom_id res chain seq x y z
N MET A 1 -26.50 -36.90 -27.44
CA MET A 1 -26.38 -36.52 -26.02
C MET A 1 -25.01 -35.89 -25.84
N ALA A 2 -24.95 -34.56 -25.85
CA ALA A 2 -23.71 -33.81 -25.68
C ALA A 2 -23.43 -33.68 -24.18
N SER A 3 -22.36 -34.30 -23.70
CA SER A 3 -21.79 -34.02 -22.39
C SER A 3 -21.17 -32.62 -22.45
N LEU A 4 -21.89 -31.63 -21.94
CA LEU A 4 -21.35 -30.29 -21.69
C LEU A 4 -20.13 -30.43 -20.78
N ASN A 5 -18.95 -30.15 -21.33
CA ASN A 5 -17.68 -30.02 -20.60
C ASN A 5 -17.81 -28.85 -19.61
N THR A 6 -18.24 -29.15 -18.39
CA THR A 6 -18.32 -28.19 -17.28
C THR A 6 -16.97 -27.93 -16.60
N THR A 7 -15.87 -28.55 -17.05
CA THR A 7 -14.52 -28.41 -16.47
C THR A 7 -13.69 -27.28 -17.08
N ALA A 8 -13.92 -26.93 -18.35
CA ALA A 8 -13.18 -25.89 -19.07
C ALA A 8 -13.20 -24.47 -18.45
N PRO A 9 -14.30 -23.97 -17.83
CA PRO A 9 -14.28 -22.62 -17.24
C PRO A 9 -13.43 -22.54 -15.97
N ILE A 10 -13.36 -23.62 -15.19
CA ILE A 10 -12.62 -23.66 -13.91
C ILE A 10 -11.11 -23.64 -14.16
N ASP A 11 -10.64 -24.36 -15.19
CA ASP A 11 -9.22 -24.38 -15.57
C ASP A 11 -8.74 -23.01 -16.07
N PHE A 12 -9.60 -22.26 -16.77
CA PHE A 12 -9.29 -20.92 -17.25
C PHE A 12 -9.23 -19.88 -16.12
N GLU A 13 -10.15 -19.93 -15.16
CA GLU A 13 -10.12 -19.06 -13.98
C GLU A 13 -8.88 -19.32 -13.11
N LEU A 14 -8.53 -20.59 -12.90
CA LEU A 14 -7.33 -20.96 -12.16
C LEU A 14 -6.06 -20.45 -12.86
N PHE A 15 -6.01 -20.57 -14.20
CA PHE A 15 -4.90 -20.03 -15.00
C PHE A 15 -4.79 -18.50 -14.87
N LEU A 16 -5.90 -17.77 -14.94
CA LEU A 16 -5.91 -16.32 -14.76
C LEU A 16 -5.47 -15.90 -13.35
N LEU A 17 -5.91 -16.62 -12.31
CA LEU A 17 -5.50 -16.37 -10.93
C LEU A 17 -4.00 -16.61 -10.73
N PHE A 18 -3.46 -17.67 -11.34
CA PHE A 18 -2.03 -17.99 -11.29
C PHE A 18 -1.19 -16.96 -12.05
N PHE A 19 -1.62 -16.59 -13.26
CA PHE A 19 -0.96 -15.56 -14.07
C PHE A 19 -0.99 -14.20 -13.36
N GLY A 20 -2.14 -13.80 -12.81
CA GLY A 20 -2.29 -12.60 -12.00
C GLY A 20 -1.36 -12.61 -10.78
N GLY A 21 -1.28 -13.73 -10.06
CA GLY A 21 -0.36 -13.92 -8.94
C GLY A 21 1.11 -13.77 -9.34
N ALA A 22 1.50 -14.30 -10.51
CA ALA A 22 2.86 -14.22 -11.02
C ALA A 22 3.24 -12.78 -11.44
N VAL A 23 2.34 -12.09 -12.14
CA VAL A 23 2.52 -10.68 -12.51
C VAL A 23 2.63 -9.79 -11.27
N GLU A 24 1.78 -10.02 -10.26
CA GLU A 24 1.85 -9.29 -9.00
C GLU A 24 3.16 -9.55 -8.25
N LEU A 25 3.66 -10.79 -8.25
CA LEU A 25 4.91 -11.14 -7.59
C LEU A 25 6.10 -10.46 -8.28
N LEU A 26 6.13 -10.45 -9.62
CA LEU A 26 7.14 -9.73 -10.40
C LEU A 26 7.07 -8.20 -10.14
N THR A 27 5.85 -7.65 -10.10
CA THR A 27 5.64 -6.22 -9.83
C THR A 27 6.14 -5.83 -8.44
N ASN A 28 5.84 -6.64 -7.42
CA ASN A 28 6.34 -6.39 -6.05
C ASN A 28 7.85 -6.60 -5.94
N PHE A 29 8.41 -7.55 -6.68
CA PHE A 29 9.85 -7.80 -6.71
C PHE A 29 10.65 -6.60 -7.21
N VAL A 30 10.13 -5.88 -8.22
CA VAL A 30 10.75 -4.64 -8.72
C VAL A 30 10.33 -3.42 -7.87
N GLY A 31 9.07 -3.38 -7.43
CA GLY A 31 8.49 -2.24 -6.71
C GLY A 31 9.07 -2.03 -5.31
N ILE A 32 9.36 -3.10 -4.56
CA ILE A 32 9.91 -2.99 -3.20
C ILE A 32 11.32 -2.36 -3.23
N PRO A 33 12.30 -2.86 -4.03
CA PRO A 33 13.61 -2.21 -4.16
C PRO A 33 13.53 -0.74 -4.59
N LEU A 34 12.67 -0.42 -5.57
CA LEU A 34 12.47 0.97 -6.00
C LEU A 34 11.94 1.85 -4.87
N SER A 35 10.99 1.36 -4.08
CA SER A 35 10.46 2.10 -2.92
C SER A 35 11.49 2.29 -1.80
N ILE A 36 12.38 1.32 -1.59
CA ILE A 36 13.51 1.44 -0.66
C ILE A 36 14.52 2.47 -1.17
N ALA A 37 14.87 2.43 -2.46
CA ALA A 37 15.75 3.43 -3.05
C ALA A 37 15.17 4.84 -2.93
N ASN A 38 13.86 5.00 -3.18
CA ASN A 38 13.16 6.26 -2.99
C ASN A 38 13.19 6.73 -1.52
N LEU A 39 12.94 5.82 -0.57
CA LEU A 39 13.02 6.12 0.86
C LEU A 39 14.41 6.62 1.26
N ILE A 40 15.47 5.95 0.80
CA ILE A 40 16.86 6.35 1.05
C ILE A 40 17.15 7.73 0.45
N LEU A 41 16.72 7.96 -0.79
CA LEU A 41 16.94 9.23 -1.48
C LEU A 41 16.26 10.38 -0.74
N VAL A 42 14.97 10.25 -0.43
CA VAL A 42 14.20 11.26 0.33
C VAL A 42 14.79 11.48 1.71
N ALA A 43 15.23 10.42 2.40
CA ALA A 43 15.87 10.54 3.71
C ALA A 43 17.20 11.33 3.64
N ARG A 44 17.97 11.16 2.56
CA ARG A 44 19.26 11.83 2.33
C ARG A 44 19.13 13.27 1.82
N THR A 45 18.04 13.62 1.15
CA THR A 45 17.82 14.99 0.68
C THR A 45 17.60 15.95 1.85
N SER A 46 18.40 17.01 1.92
CA SER A 46 18.31 18.09 2.92
C SER A 46 17.47 19.29 2.44
N VAL A 47 17.17 19.36 1.15
CA VAL A 47 16.51 20.51 0.51
C VAL A 47 14.99 20.54 0.76
N ILE A 48 14.39 19.40 1.12
CA ILE A 48 12.93 19.28 1.25
C ILE A 48 12.48 19.75 2.63
N HIS A 49 11.41 20.57 2.67
CA HIS A 49 10.76 21.01 3.90
C HIS A 49 10.42 19.80 4.81
N PRO A 50 10.68 19.87 6.13
CA PRO A 50 10.57 18.72 7.03
C PRO A 50 9.20 18.01 6.99
N ASN A 51 8.10 18.76 6.91
CA ASN A 51 6.75 18.17 6.80
C ASN A 51 6.57 17.35 5.51
N MET A 52 6.96 17.92 4.36
CA MET A 52 6.85 17.25 3.06
C MET A 52 7.77 16.02 3.00
N LYS A 53 8.96 16.13 3.59
CA LYS A 53 9.88 15.01 3.74
C LYS A 53 9.26 13.88 4.58
N ALA A 54 8.61 14.20 5.70
CA ALA A 54 7.93 13.22 6.53
C ALA A 54 6.82 12.50 5.75
N ILE A 55 5.98 13.23 5.00
CA ILE A 55 4.90 12.66 4.17
C ILE A 55 5.46 11.68 3.14
N LEU A 56 6.53 12.06 2.43
CA LEU A 56 7.17 11.20 1.41
C LEU A 56 7.84 9.96 2.00
N ILE A 57 8.42 10.08 3.20
CA ILE A 57 8.95 8.95 3.96
C ILE A 57 7.82 7.98 4.33
N PHE A 58 6.73 8.50 4.91
CA PHE A 58 5.54 7.68 5.22
C PHE A 58 4.98 7.01 3.98
N GLN A 59 4.87 7.72 2.86
CA GLN A 59 4.41 7.15 1.59
C GLN A 59 5.26 5.95 1.18
N SER A 60 6.58 6.08 1.24
CA SER A 60 7.50 5.01 0.85
C SER A 60 7.42 3.82 1.82
N LEU A 61 7.30 4.08 3.13
CA LEU A 61 7.10 3.02 4.13
C LEU A 61 5.82 2.22 3.90
N PHE A 62 4.70 2.88 3.57
CA PHE A 62 3.44 2.16 3.30
C PHE A 62 3.48 1.36 2.00
N ILE A 63 4.21 1.83 0.98
CA ILE A 63 4.44 1.05 -0.24
C ILE A 63 5.25 -0.22 0.08
N ILE A 64 6.31 -0.09 0.88
CA ILE A 64 7.11 -1.24 1.34
C ILE A 64 6.25 -2.22 2.13
N LEU A 65 5.47 -1.72 3.10
CA LEU A 65 4.60 -2.54 3.94
C LEU A 65 3.57 -3.31 3.11
N ARG A 66 2.87 -2.64 2.20
CA ARG A 66 1.92 -3.28 1.30
C ARG A 66 2.61 -4.31 0.40
N GLY A 67 3.73 -3.92 -0.20
CA GLY A 67 4.49 -4.74 -1.13
C GLY A 67 4.97 -6.02 -0.46
N SER A 68 5.52 -5.93 0.75
CA SER A 68 5.98 -7.09 1.52
C SER A 68 4.81 -7.99 1.94
N CYS A 69 3.71 -7.43 2.44
CA CYS A 69 2.52 -8.23 2.77
C CYS A 69 1.96 -8.96 1.54
N ARG A 70 1.82 -8.28 0.40
CA ARG A 70 1.31 -8.91 -0.83
C ARG A 70 2.29 -9.94 -1.41
N PHE A 71 3.59 -9.67 -1.33
CA PHE A 71 4.63 -10.62 -1.74
C PHE A 71 4.54 -11.92 -0.94
N VAL A 72 4.37 -11.83 0.39
CA VAL A 72 4.16 -12.98 1.26
C VAL A 72 2.87 -13.73 0.88
N ILE A 73 1.74 -13.02 0.70
CA ILE A 73 0.48 -13.66 0.28
C ILE A 73 0.65 -14.41 -1.05
N CYS A 74 1.29 -13.78 -2.04
CA CYS A 74 1.51 -14.42 -3.35
C CYS A 74 2.44 -15.62 -3.24
N LEU A 75 3.50 -15.59 -2.42
CA LEU A 75 4.34 -16.77 -2.18
C LEU A 75 3.53 -17.95 -1.61
N PHE A 76 2.63 -17.69 -0.66
CA PHE A 76 1.76 -18.73 -0.11
C PHE A 76 0.79 -19.31 -1.13
N LYS A 77 0.25 -18.50 -2.06
CA LYS A 77 -0.57 -19.01 -3.19
C LYS A 77 0.17 -20.08 -4.00
N PHE A 78 1.46 -19.85 -4.28
CA PHE A 78 2.28 -20.80 -5.03
C PHE A 78 2.68 -22.02 -4.20
N PHE A 79 2.97 -21.84 -2.91
CA PHE A 79 3.45 -22.93 -2.05
C PHE A 79 2.35 -23.93 -1.66
N LEU A 80 1.14 -23.43 -1.36
CA LEU A 80 0.01 -24.26 -0.94
C LEU A 80 -0.81 -24.82 -2.13
N TRP A 81 -0.53 -24.36 -3.35
CA TRP A 81 -1.33 -24.66 -4.56
C TRP A 81 -2.83 -24.39 -4.37
N ASP A 82 -3.18 -23.46 -3.47
CA ASP A 82 -4.55 -23.05 -3.18
C ASP A 82 -4.66 -21.51 -3.30
N PRO A 83 -4.97 -20.99 -4.50
CA PRO A 83 -5.04 -19.56 -4.74
C PRO A 83 -6.20 -18.88 -4.01
N ILE A 84 -7.28 -19.62 -3.75
CA ILE A 84 -8.50 -19.11 -3.11
C ILE A 84 -8.32 -19.06 -1.59
N GLY A 85 -7.78 -20.14 -1.01
CA GLY A 85 -7.50 -20.21 0.42
C GLY A 85 -6.50 -19.14 0.87
N ALA A 86 -5.44 -18.90 0.09
CA ALA A 86 -4.41 -17.90 0.43
C ALA A 86 -4.89 -16.44 0.39
N GLU A 87 -5.98 -16.11 -0.31
CA GLU A 87 -6.61 -14.78 -0.23
C GLU A 87 -7.64 -14.68 0.90
N SER A 88 -8.11 -15.81 1.41
CA SER A 88 -9.06 -15.83 2.51
C SER A 88 -8.39 -15.42 3.83
N MET A 89 -9.15 -14.77 4.71
CA MET A 89 -8.70 -14.35 6.05
C MET A 89 -8.27 -15.51 6.98
N GLN A 90 -8.38 -16.77 6.53
CA GLN A 90 -8.23 -17.93 7.40
C GLN A 90 -6.78 -18.24 7.77
N PHE A 91 -5.81 -18.01 6.87
CA PHE A 91 -4.41 -18.36 7.15
C PHE A 91 -3.66 -17.27 7.93
N PHE A 92 -3.83 -16.00 7.55
CA PHE A 92 -3.10 -14.88 8.16
C PHE A 92 -3.95 -13.60 8.28
N PRO A 93 -4.89 -13.52 9.24
CA PRO A 93 -5.78 -12.37 9.39
C PRO A 93 -5.02 -11.07 9.67
N ALA A 94 -3.93 -11.13 10.45
CA ALA A 94 -3.08 -9.96 10.73
C ALA A 94 -2.35 -9.44 9.47
N LEU A 95 -1.86 -10.33 8.62
CA LEU A 95 -1.16 -9.96 7.39
C LEU A 95 -2.11 -9.27 6.41
N LEU A 96 -3.35 -9.76 6.30
CA LEU A 96 -4.38 -9.13 5.46
C LEU A 96 -4.80 -7.76 6.00
N LYS A 97 -4.96 -7.61 7.32
CA LYS A 97 -5.22 -6.30 7.95
C LYS A 97 -4.10 -5.31 7.63
N MET A 98 -2.83 -5.72 7.76
CA MET A 98 -1.67 -4.86 7.44
C MET A 98 -1.63 -4.48 5.95
N TYR A 99 -1.98 -5.41 5.06
CA TYR A 99 -2.13 -5.13 3.63
C TYR A 99 -3.23 -4.09 3.34
N LEU A 100 -4.40 -4.21 3.98
CA LEU A 100 -5.50 -3.26 3.83
C LEU A 100 -5.15 -1.87 4.36
N ILE A 101 -4.44 -1.78 5.49
CA ILE A 101 -3.90 -0.52 6.00
C ILE A 101 -2.95 0.11 4.97
N GLY A 102 -2.08 -0.68 4.36
CA GLY A 102 -1.19 -0.23 3.29
C GLY A 102 -1.94 0.29 2.05
N ILE A 103 -3.06 -0.33 1.66
CA ILE A 103 -3.93 0.18 0.58
C ILE A 103 -4.55 1.52 0.96
N TYR A 104 -5.14 1.61 2.16
CA TYR A 104 -5.77 2.82 2.63
C TYR A 104 -4.78 3.98 2.69
N ALA A 105 -3.60 3.74 3.27
CA ALA A 105 -2.53 4.72 3.38
C ALA A 105 -2.05 5.21 2.00
N ARG A 106 -1.95 4.33 1.00
CA ARG A 106 -1.56 4.72 -0.37
C ARG A 106 -2.52 5.73 -0.99
N ASN A 107 -3.81 5.65 -0.68
CA ASN A 107 -4.79 6.60 -1.20
C ASN A 107 -4.85 7.87 -0.35
N PHE A 108 -4.63 7.74 0.96
CA PHE A 108 -4.67 8.86 1.90
C PHE A 108 -3.47 9.80 1.80
N VAL A 109 -2.25 9.25 1.74
CA VAL A 109 -1.01 10.03 1.79
C VAL A 109 -0.86 11.04 0.63
N PRO A 110 -1.19 10.69 -0.64
CA PRO A 110 -1.20 11.67 -1.73
C PRO A 110 -2.19 12.81 -1.51
N SER A 111 -3.37 12.52 -0.94
CA SER A 111 -4.34 13.57 -0.60
C SER A 111 -3.79 14.52 0.45
N VAL A 112 -3.14 14.01 1.50
CA VAL A 112 -2.47 14.84 2.51
C VAL A 112 -1.37 15.68 1.88
N LEU A 113 -0.56 15.11 0.98
CA LEU A 113 0.50 15.84 0.28
C LEU A 113 -0.04 17.01 -0.54
N VAL A 114 -1.13 16.79 -1.28
CA VAL A 114 -1.79 17.84 -2.08
C VAL A 114 -2.35 18.94 -1.18
N ILE A 115 -3.00 18.60 -0.07
CA ILE A 115 -3.54 19.59 0.86
C ILE A 115 -2.42 20.40 1.52
N GLU A 116 -1.34 19.74 1.97
CA GLU A 116 -0.16 20.41 2.56
C GLU A 116 0.46 21.39 1.56
N LEU A 117 0.57 20.99 0.28
CA LEU A 117 1.08 21.85 -0.78
C LEU A 117 0.17 23.06 -1.03
N ILE A 118 -1.15 22.87 -1.04
CA ILE A 118 -2.12 23.96 -1.21
C ILE A 118 -2.05 24.94 -0.03
N LEU A 119 -1.97 24.44 1.21
CA LEU A 119 -1.86 25.27 2.41
C LEU A 119 -0.55 26.06 2.42
N ALA A 120 0.57 25.42 2.09
CA ALA A 120 1.86 26.08 1.99
C ALA A 120 1.86 27.16 0.91
N THR A 121 1.14 26.95 -0.21
CA THR A 121 1.12 27.90 -1.33
C THR A 121 0.16 29.08 -1.10
N LEU A 122 -1.06 28.81 -0.62
CA LEU A 122 -2.11 29.82 -0.49
C LEU A 122 -2.07 30.58 0.84
N PHE A 123 -1.55 29.95 1.90
CA PHE A 123 -1.61 30.48 3.27
C PHE A 123 -0.24 30.51 3.95
N VAL A 124 0.83 30.83 3.20
CA VAL A 124 2.24 30.86 3.64
C VAL A 124 2.43 31.37 5.08
N ARG A 125 1.95 32.59 5.39
CA ARG A 125 2.13 33.22 6.72
C ARG A 125 1.46 32.44 7.85
N THR A 126 0.27 31.90 7.61
CA THR A 126 -0.48 31.11 8.61
C THR A 126 0.11 29.71 8.73
N TYR A 127 0.55 29.15 7.61
CA TYR A 127 1.17 27.84 7.52
C TYR A 127 2.48 27.79 8.30
N GLU A 128 3.41 28.74 8.10
CA GLU A 128 4.69 28.77 8.84
C GLU A 128 4.49 28.85 10.35
N LYS A 129 3.46 29.58 10.80
CA LYS A 129 3.15 29.74 12.23
C LYS A 129 2.54 28.49 12.86
N ASN A 130 1.76 27.72 12.09
CA ASN A 130 0.93 26.63 12.61
C ASN A 130 1.25 25.25 11.97
N CYS A 131 2.40 25.12 11.29
CA CYS A 131 2.70 23.95 10.45
C CYS A 131 2.59 22.61 11.20
N GLY A 132 3.06 22.54 12.45
CA GLY A 132 2.97 21.32 13.26
C GLY A 132 1.53 20.95 13.66
N HIS A 133 0.68 21.93 13.95
CA HIS A 133 -0.73 21.70 14.28
C HIS A 133 -1.53 21.28 13.04
N LEU A 134 -1.31 21.93 11.90
CA LEU A 134 -1.93 21.58 10.63
C LEU A 134 -1.54 20.17 10.20
N PHE A 135 -0.25 19.84 10.31
CA PHE A 135 0.24 18.49 10.07
C PHE A 135 -0.49 17.49 10.96
N THR A 136 -0.49 17.68 12.28
CA THR A 136 -1.16 16.76 13.21
C THR A 136 -2.64 16.58 12.88
N PHE A 137 -3.35 17.66 12.57
CA PHE A 137 -4.76 17.62 12.19
C PHE A 137 -5.01 16.82 10.91
N LEU A 138 -4.18 17.03 9.89
CA LEU A 138 -4.24 16.30 8.62
C LEU A 138 -4.09 14.79 8.79
N TRP A 139 -3.31 14.33 9.77
CA TRP A 139 -3.10 12.90 10.04
C TRP A 139 -4.16 12.27 10.95
N THR A 140 -5.07 13.04 11.56
CA THR A 140 -6.10 12.49 12.46
C THR A 140 -7.02 11.44 11.82
N PRO A 141 -7.51 11.59 10.57
CA PRO A 141 -8.38 10.57 9.97
C PRO A 141 -7.67 9.23 9.79
N PHE A 142 -6.36 9.27 9.54
CA PHE A 142 -5.54 8.07 9.45
C PHE A 142 -5.41 7.38 10.81
N ALA A 143 -5.12 8.14 11.88
CA ALA A 143 -5.04 7.58 13.23
C ALA A 143 -6.36 6.92 13.66
N VAL A 144 -7.50 7.58 13.42
CA VAL A 144 -8.83 7.03 13.71
C VAL A 144 -9.08 5.72 12.96
N ARG A 145 -8.72 5.67 11.67
CA ARG A 145 -8.87 4.45 10.87
C ARG A 145 -7.97 3.32 11.35
N VAL A 146 -6.71 3.58 11.67
CA VAL A 146 -5.80 2.57 12.21
C VAL A 146 -6.36 1.97 13.50
N ILE A 147 -6.86 2.80 14.42
CA ILE A 147 -7.49 2.33 15.68
C ILE A 147 -8.71 1.45 15.40
N THR A 148 -9.53 1.79 14.41
CA THR A 148 -10.73 1.00 14.07
C THR A 148 -10.40 -0.37 13.46
N PHE A 149 -9.21 -0.54 12.90
CA PHE A 149 -8.76 -1.83 12.33
C PHE A 149 -8.19 -2.81 13.39
N TYR A 150 -7.82 -2.30 14.57
CA TYR A 150 -7.32 -3.08 15.72
C TYR A 150 -8.46 -3.47 16.66
#